data_AF-A0A397TWQ6-F1
#
_entry.id   AF-A0A397TWQ6-F1
#
_cell.length_a   1.000
_cell.length_b   1.000
_cell.length_c   1.000
_cell.angle_alpha   90.00
_cell.angle_beta   90.00
_cell.angle_gamma   90.00
#
_symmetry.space_group_name_H-M   'P 1'
#
loop_
_entity.id
_entity.type
_entity.pdbx_description
1 polymer ?
#
loop_
_entity_poly.entity_id
_entity_poly.type
_entity_poly.pdbx_seq_one_letter_code
_entity_poly.pdbx_strand_id
1 'polypeptide(L)'
;MYYTVLEITQFKQNPNAVMVASDVAARGLDIPLIENMIHYQLPHSGDIYIHRSGRTARARNEGISLMLCSPEESSFYRKICQDLKKGVFPKSGLKYTRAPKNYAIPDNFSIITTWGKSPNLNTIKGHIKYIDNRPVYYVNYGPNFELEIISNHSSSDAATKTQRAINESKEKSENNRMSGPLLFGLHLKQIQKNRPQSNYIRPLKQFNELSISTKKARARTVAKKIKKDFNQIAKENYHPNDQVTLKELSYTVANTPFHVEFGSQNIIKKNKYESAIVQIIDKHQISRDGFRALSAIQPNLPRDYAVSDQHTILTSKMANYIPIETFNLYNQDNLLLNEEFQLVKKVARR
;
A
#
# COMPACT_ATOMS: atom_id res chain seq x y z
N MET A 1 -35.61 -23.24 -14.83
CA MET A 1 -35.41 -22.10 -15.75
C MET A 1 -34.02 -22.24 -16.33
N TYR A 2 -33.89 -22.60 -17.61
CA TYR A 2 -32.60 -22.75 -18.27
C TYR A 2 -32.13 -21.35 -18.71
N TYR A 3 -30.97 -20.90 -18.23
CA TYR A 3 -30.41 -19.60 -18.62
C TYR A 3 -29.37 -19.82 -19.73
N THR A 4 -29.60 -19.22 -20.90
CA THR A 4 -28.65 -19.22 -22.02
C THR A 4 -27.79 -17.96 -21.94
N VAL A 5 -26.46 -18.11 -22.02
CA VAL A 5 -25.51 -17.00 -22.10
C VAL A 5 -25.53 -16.47 -23.55
N LEU A 6 -25.94 -15.22 -23.73
CA LEU A 6 -26.12 -14.60 -25.06
C LEU A 6 -25.05 -13.54 -25.33
N GLU A 7 -24.67 -13.37 -26.60
CA GLU A 7 -23.86 -12.23 -27.05
C GLU A 7 -24.65 -10.92 -26.93
N ILE A 8 -23.93 -9.79 -26.85
CA ILE A 8 -24.50 -8.45 -26.62
C ILE A 8 -25.64 -8.11 -27.59
N THR A 9 -25.50 -8.49 -28.86
CA THR A 9 -26.48 -8.21 -29.91
C THR A 9 -27.81 -8.92 -29.63
N GLN A 10 -27.75 -10.15 -29.13
CA GLN A 10 -28.92 -10.94 -28.73
C GLN A 10 -29.49 -10.48 -27.38
N PHE A 11 -28.62 -10.08 -26.43
CA PHE A 11 -29.05 -9.48 -25.16
C PHE A 11 -29.88 -8.21 -25.39
N LYS A 12 -29.48 -7.34 -26.33
CA LYS A 12 -30.21 -6.11 -26.67
C LYS A 12 -31.63 -6.36 -27.20
N GLN A 13 -31.87 -7.52 -27.81
CA GLN A 13 -33.15 -7.83 -28.46
C GLN A 13 -34.12 -8.57 -27.54
N ASN A 14 -33.67 -9.03 -26.36
CA ASN A 14 -34.48 -9.86 -25.47
C ASN A 14 -34.64 -9.17 -24.10
N PRO A 15 -35.87 -8.72 -23.74
CA PRO A 15 -36.11 -7.97 -22.51
C PRO A 15 -35.89 -8.79 -21.22
N ASN A 16 -35.90 -10.12 -21.32
CA ASN A 16 -35.74 -11.02 -20.16
C ASN A 16 -34.37 -11.73 -20.13
N ALA A 17 -33.40 -11.25 -20.91
CA ALA A 17 -32.09 -11.88 -20.98
C ALA A 17 -31.22 -11.55 -19.75
N VAL A 18 -30.35 -12.51 -19.39
CA VAL A 18 -29.31 -12.33 -18.38
C VAL A 18 -27.95 -12.41 -19.07
N MET A 19 -27.09 -11.44 -18.81
CA MET A 19 -25.73 -11.42 -19.32
C MET A 19 -24.73 -11.58 -18.18
N VAL A 20 -23.82 -12.54 -18.33
CA VAL A 20 -22.70 -12.76 -17.40
C VAL A 20 -21.42 -12.24 -18.06
N ALA A 21 -20.71 -11.35 -17.39
CA ALA A 21 -19.50 -10.73 -17.94
C ALA A 21 -18.40 -10.55 -16.88
N SER A 22 -17.15 -10.64 -17.32
CA SER A 22 -15.97 -10.26 -16.51
C SER A 22 -15.63 -8.77 -16.70
N ASP A 23 -14.80 -8.21 -15.81
CA ASP A 23 -14.34 -6.81 -15.91
C ASP A 23 -13.62 -6.50 -17.24
N VAL A 24 -12.96 -7.51 -17.82
CA VAL A 24 -12.26 -7.38 -19.11
C VAL A 24 -13.27 -7.34 -20.24
N ALA A 25 -14.26 -8.23 -20.22
CA ALA A 25 -15.31 -8.27 -21.23
C ALA A 25 -16.17 -7.00 -21.21
N ALA A 26 -16.45 -6.43 -20.03
CA ALA A 26 -17.33 -5.26 -19.87
C ALA A 26 -16.70 -3.89 -20.23
N ARG A 27 -15.38 -3.83 -20.45
CA ARG A 27 -14.68 -2.58 -20.79
C ARG A 27 -14.81 -2.27 -22.28
N GLY A 28 -15.41 -1.12 -22.59
CA GLY A 28 -15.59 -0.66 -23.97
C GLY A 28 -16.91 -1.11 -24.62
N LEU A 29 -17.72 -1.90 -23.92
CA LEU A 29 -19.06 -2.27 -24.39
C LEU A 29 -20.06 -1.17 -24.06
N ASP A 30 -20.74 -0.67 -25.09
CA ASP A 30 -21.91 0.18 -24.95
C ASP A 30 -23.17 -0.69 -24.80
N ILE A 31 -23.43 -1.02 -23.55
CA ILE A 31 -24.59 -1.81 -23.13
C ILE A 31 -25.68 -0.80 -22.72
N PRO A 32 -26.87 -0.84 -23.37
CA PRO A 32 -27.97 0.06 -23.07
C PRO A 32 -28.47 -0.12 -21.63
N LEU A 33 -29.31 0.82 -21.21
CA LEU A 33 -29.86 0.98 -19.86
C LEU A 33 -30.23 -0.37 -19.18
N ILE A 34 -29.36 -0.84 -18.28
CA ILE A 34 -29.60 -2.07 -17.52
C ILE A 34 -30.39 -1.72 -16.26
N GLU A 35 -31.53 -2.37 -16.03
CA GLU A 35 -32.34 -2.13 -14.82
C GLU A 35 -31.68 -2.68 -13.56
N ASN A 36 -31.09 -3.89 -13.64
CA ASN A 36 -30.57 -4.63 -12.50
C ASN A 36 -29.14 -5.09 -12.74
N MET A 37 -28.24 -4.79 -11.81
CA MET A 37 -26.86 -5.27 -11.81
C MET A 37 -26.56 -6.10 -10.57
N ILE A 38 -26.10 -7.34 -10.79
CA ILE A 38 -25.74 -8.26 -9.72
C ILE A 38 -24.23 -8.49 -9.76
N HIS A 39 -23.55 -8.20 -8.65
CA HIS A 39 -22.14 -8.54 -8.46
C HIS A 39 -22.05 -9.92 -7.85
N TYR A 40 -21.82 -10.93 -8.69
CA TYR A 40 -21.61 -12.30 -8.24
C TYR A 40 -20.33 -12.44 -7.40
N GLN A 41 -19.28 -11.73 -7.78
CA GLN A 41 -18.06 -11.56 -6.98
C GLN A 41 -17.91 -10.09 -6.56
N LEU A 42 -17.58 -9.86 -5.30
CA LEU A 42 -17.41 -8.52 -4.76
C LEU A 42 -16.37 -7.70 -5.55
N PRO A 43 -16.67 -6.43 -5.89
CA PRO A 43 -15.69 -5.54 -6.50
C PRO A 43 -14.47 -5.34 -5.62
N HIS A 44 -13.28 -5.31 -6.20
CA HIS A 44 -12.06 -5.23 -5.39
C HIS A 44 -11.79 -3.83 -4.80
N SER A 45 -12.56 -2.82 -5.21
CA SER A 45 -12.49 -1.44 -4.73
C SER A 45 -13.80 -0.68 -5.02
N GLY A 46 -13.99 0.45 -4.33
CA GLY A 46 -15.11 1.37 -4.62
C GLY A 46 -15.12 1.91 -6.06
N ASP A 47 -13.95 2.16 -6.66
CA ASP A 47 -13.85 2.61 -8.05
C ASP A 47 -14.39 1.54 -9.03
N ILE A 48 -14.05 0.27 -8.81
CA ILE A 48 -14.54 -0.85 -9.64
C ILE A 48 -16.05 -1.03 -9.45
N TYR A 49 -16.54 -0.88 -8.22
CA TYR A 49 -17.98 -0.88 -7.94
C TYR A 49 -18.69 0.20 -8.77
N ILE A 50 -18.20 1.45 -8.74
CA ILE A 50 -18.80 2.56 -9.51
C ILE A 50 -18.75 2.27 -11.01
N HIS A 51 -17.65 1.73 -11.53
CA HIS A 51 -17.53 1.40 -12.96
C HIS A 51 -18.49 0.30 -13.42
N ARG A 52 -18.71 -0.70 -12.57
CA ARG A 52 -19.67 -1.78 -12.78
C ARG A 52 -21.10 -1.25 -12.65
N SER A 53 -21.50 -0.80 -11.46
CA SER A 53 -22.85 -0.33 -11.16
C SER A 53 -23.26 0.90 -11.96
N GLY A 54 -22.31 1.68 -12.47
CA GLY A 54 -22.58 2.78 -13.39
C GLY A 54 -23.13 2.34 -14.75
N ARG A 55 -23.46 1.06 -14.97
CA ARG A 55 -24.21 0.53 -16.13
C ARG A 55 -25.72 0.48 -15.89
N THR A 56 -26.14 0.58 -14.63
CA THR A 56 -27.54 0.78 -14.23
C THR A 56 -27.79 2.25 -13.84
N ALA A 57 -29.05 2.61 -13.60
CA ALA A 57 -29.49 3.94 -13.17
C ALA A 57 -28.93 5.12 -14.03
N ARG A 58 -28.94 4.96 -15.36
CA ARG A 58 -28.48 5.99 -16.32
C ARG A 58 -29.66 6.86 -16.78
N ALA A 59 -29.36 8.05 -17.31
CA ALA A 59 -30.34 8.92 -17.98
C ALA A 59 -31.62 9.22 -17.17
N ARG A 60 -31.50 9.39 -15.84
CA ARG A 60 -32.59 9.65 -14.88
C ARG A 60 -33.53 8.48 -14.59
N ASN A 61 -33.24 7.29 -15.09
CA ASN A 61 -33.97 6.09 -14.70
C ASN A 61 -33.38 5.52 -13.40
N GLU A 62 -34.24 4.91 -12.58
CA GLU A 62 -33.82 4.17 -11.40
C GLU A 62 -33.22 2.81 -11.80
N GLY A 63 -32.44 2.23 -10.90
CA GLY A 63 -31.77 0.96 -11.16
C GLY A 63 -31.20 0.35 -9.89
N ILE A 64 -31.12 -0.97 -9.85
CA ILE A 64 -30.74 -1.72 -8.65
C ILE A 64 -29.35 -2.32 -8.84
N SER A 65 -28.47 -2.11 -7.86
CA SER A 65 -27.17 -2.78 -7.80
C SER A 65 -27.06 -3.64 -6.55
N LEU A 66 -27.04 -4.95 -6.72
CA LEU A 66 -26.97 -5.95 -5.65
C LEU A 66 -25.57 -6.56 -5.57
N MET A 67 -25.01 -6.71 -4.36
CA MET A 67 -23.75 -7.43 -4.12
C MET A 67 -24.02 -8.71 -3.33
N LEU A 68 -23.55 -9.85 -3.85
CA LEU A 68 -23.53 -11.10 -3.09
C LEU A 68 -22.25 -11.13 -2.25
N CYS A 69 -22.37 -11.41 -0.95
CA CYS A 69 -21.26 -11.35 0.01
C CYS A 69 -21.32 -12.55 0.95
N SER A 70 -20.23 -13.31 1.06
CA SER A 70 -20.10 -14.36 2.07
C SER A 70 -19.70 -13.78 3.45
N PRO A 71 -19.84 -14.55 4.55
CA PRO A 71 -19.41 -14.12 5.88
C PRO A 71 -17.92 -13.74 5.96
N GLU A 72 -17.05 -14.49 5.27
CA GLU A 72 -15.60 -14.26 5.21
C GLU A 72 -15.26 -12.94 4.51
N GLU A 73 -16.10 -12.52 3.56
CA GLU A 73 -15.94 -11.30 2.78
C GLU A 73 -16.47 -10.03 3.47
N SER A 74 -17.08 -10.16 4.65
CA SER A 74 -17.72 -9.04 5.36
C SER A 74 -16.79 -7.86 5.67
N SER A 75 -15.50 -8.13 5.88
CA SER A 75 -14.47 -7.10 6.09
C SER A 75 -14.20 -6.30 4.81
N PHE A 76 -14.23 -6.98 3.66
CA PHE A 76 -14.02 -6.41 2.35
C PHE A 76 -15.22 -5.58 1.89
N TYR A 77 -16.43 -6.10 2.07
CA TYR A 77 -17.67 -5.37 1.86
C TYR A 77 -17.72 -4.06 2.66
N ARG A 78 -17.33 -4.10 3.95
CA ARG A 78 -17.25 -2.90 4.80
C ARG A 78 -16.25 -1.87 4.25
N LYS A 79 -15.11 -2.33 3.73
CA LYS A 79 -14.11 -1.46 3.09
C LYS A 79 -14.67 -0.79 1.82
N ILE A 80 -15.36 -1.53 0.96
CA ILE A 80 -16.03 -0.97 -0.23
C ILE A 80 -17.07 0.07 0.20
N CYS A 81 -17.91 -0.24 1.18
CA CYS A 81 -18.89 0.71 1.72
C CYS A 81 -18.23 1.97 2.29
N GLN A 82 -17.10 1.84 2.98
CA GLN A 82 -16.32 2.98 3.45
C GLN A 82 -15.75 3.80 2.29
N ASP A 83 -15.25 3.15 1.24
CA ASP A 83 -14.75 3.82 0.04
C ASP A 83 -15.86 4.58 -0.70
N LEU A 84 -17.08 4.02 -0.74
CA LEU A 84 -18.26 4.69 -1.32
C LEU A 84 -18.76 5.83 -0.44
N LYS A 85 -18.68 5.69 0.89
CA LYS A 85 -18.99 6.76 1.87
C LYS A 85 -17.99 7.92 1.87
N LYS A 86 -16.81 7.78 1.22
CA LYS A 86 -15.83 8.88 1.07
C LYS A 86 -16.29 9.98 0.10
N GLY A 87 -17.48 9.86 -0.48
CA GLY A 87 -18.23 10.96 -1.09
C GLY A 87 -17.76 11.35 -2.49
N VAL A 88 -18.69 11.93 -3.25
CA VAL A 88 -18.39 12.64 -4.49
C VAL A 88 -17.69 13.94 -4.13
N PHE A 89 -16.43 14.10 -4.53
CA PHE A 89 -15.71 15.35 -4.33
C PHE A 89 -16.25 16.42 -5.29
N PRO A 90 -16.77 17.56 -4.81
CA PRO A 90 -17.21 18.64 -5.68
C PRO A 90 -16.01 19.20 -6.45
N LYS A 91 -16.20 19.41 -7.77
CA LYS A 91 -15.15 19.98 -8.64
C LYS A 91 -15.11 21.51 -8.60
N SER A 92 -16.13 22.16 -8.05
CA SER A 92 -16.28 23.61 -7.96
C SER A 92 -16.48 24.05 -6.50
N GLY A 93 -16.16 25.31 -6.18
CA GLY A 93 -16.31 25.86 -4.83
C GLY A 93 -15.24 25.43 -3.81
N LEU A 94 -14.08 24.95 -4.28
CA LEU A 94 -12.98 24.52 -3.40
C LEU A 94 -12.25 25.73 -2.80
N LYS A 95 -11.92 25.64 -1.52
CA LYS A 95 -11.08 26.58 -0.77
C LYS A 95 -9.74 25.90 -0.43
N TYR A 96 -8.74 26.70 -0.07
CA TYR A 96 -7.37 26.21 0.16
C TYR A 96 -7.01 26.15 1.65
N THR A 97 -6.36 25.08 2.09
CA THR A 97 -5.75 25.05 3.44
C THR A 97 -4.56 26.01 3.51
N ARG A 98 -4.05 26.30 4.72
CA ARG A 98 -2.84 27.11 4.89
C ARG A 98 -1.58 26.50 4.25
N ALA A 99 -0.61 27.37 3.96
CA ALA A 99 0.73 27.03 3.53
C ALA A 99 1.41 26.05 4.51
N PRO A 100 2.33 25.19 4.05
CA PRO A 100 3.00 25.21 2.74
C PRO A 100 2.37 24.28 1.69
N LYS A 101 1.36 23.46 2.05
CA LYS A 101 0.83 22.43 1.14
C LYS A 101 -0.42 22.85 0.38
N ASN A 102 -1.20 23.83 0.84
CA ASN A 102 -2.40 24.38 0.16
C ASN A 102 -3.27 23.31 -0.50
N TYR A 103 -3.91 22.45 0.30
CA TYR A 103 -4.83 21.44 -0.21
C TYR A 103 -6.14 22.11 -0.64
N ALA A 104 -6.64 21.75 -1.82
CA ALA A 104 -7.94 22.19 -2.33
C ALA A 104 -9.03 21.27 -1.76
N ILE A 105 -9.90 21.81 -0.91
CA ILE A 105 -10.98 21.08 -0.23
C ILE A 105 -12.27 21.89 -0.26
N PRO A 106 -13.45 21.25 -0.26
CA PRO A 106 -14.72 21.97 -0.14
C PRO A 106 -14.86 22.61 1.24
N ASP A 107 -15.73 23.62 1.32
CA ASP A 107 -16.21 24.10 2.62
C ASP A 107 -17.03 23.01 3.33
N ASN A 108 -17.01 23.00 4.66
CA ASN A 108 -17.62 21.95 5.50
C ASN A 108 -17.16 20.52 5.16
N PHE A 109 -15.91 20.36 4.73
CA PHE A 109 -15.33 19.04 4.47
C PHE A 109 -15.32 18.21 5.76
N SER A 110 -15.83 16.97 5.72
CA SER A 110 -15.78 16.07 6.87
C SER A 110 -15.37 14.66 6.46
N ILE A 111 -14.65 13.98 7.34
CA ILE A 111 -14.18 12.62 7.15
C ILE A 111 -14.10 11.88 8.46
N ILE A 112 -14.44 10.60 8.44
CA ILE A 112 -14.24 9.68 9.56
C ILE A 112 -12.97 8.88 9.28
N THR A 113 -12.04 8.89 10.23
CA THR A 113 -10.79 8.14 10.16
C THR A 113 -10.62 7.29 11.41
N THR A 114 -9.89 6.19 11.27
CA THR A 114 -9.52 5.31 12.39
C THR A 114 -8.04 5.52 12.70
N TRP A 115 -7.72 5.63 13.98
CA TRP A 115 -6.37 5.88 14.47
C TRP A 115 -6.03 4.96 15.66
N GLY A 116 -4.87 4.31 15.61
CA GLY A 116 -4.41 3.34 16.60
C GLY A 116 -4.15 1.96 15.98
N LYS A 117 -3.62 1.04 16.79
CA LYS A 117 -3.45 -0.37 16.41
C LYS A 117 -4.56 -1.20 17.05
N SER A 118 -5.01 -2.26 16.38
CA SER A 118 -5.91 -3.24 16.98
C SER A 118 -5.31 -3.81 18.28
N PRO A 119 -6.08 -3.95 19.37
CA PRO A 119 -7.53 -3.70 19.51
C PRO A 119 -7.92 -2.24 19.80
N ASN A 120 -6.95 -1.37 20.09
CA ASN A 120 -7.13 0.02 20.53
C ASN A 120 -7.36 1.02 19.37
N LEU A 121 -8.14 0.63 18.36
CA LEU A 121 -8.52 1.49 17.24
C LEU A 121 -9.54 2.52 17.70
N ASN A 122 -9.16 3.80 17.66
CA ASN A 122 -10.04 4.92 17.97
C ASN A 122 -10.62 5.45 16.67
N THR A 123 -11.93 5.66 16.62
CA THR A 123 -12.58 6.29 15.47
C THR A 123 -12.76 7.77 15.76
N ILE A 124 -12.34 8.61 14.82
CA ILE A 124 -12.31 10.06 14.97
C ILE A 124 -12.95 10.70 13.73
N LYS A 125 -13.73 11.76 13.93
CA LYS A 125 -14.34 12.56 12.86
C LYS A 125 -13.59 13.87 12.73
N GLY A 126 -12.81 14.03 11.67
CA GLY A 126 -12.17 15.29 11.32
C GLY A 126 -13.06 16.10 10.40
N HIS A 127 -13.27 17.39 10.67
CA HIS A 127 -13.94 18.28 9.73
C HIS A 127 -13.27 19.65 9.64
N ILE A 128 -13.33 20.28 8.47
CA ILE A 128 -12.70 21.56 8.16
C ILE A 128 -13.79 22.52 7.67
N LYS A 129 -13.91 23.66 8.36
CA LYS A 129 -14.83 24.74 8.02
C LYS A 129 -14.05 26.01 7.75
N TYR A 130 -14.53 26.83 6.81
CA TYR A 130 -13.92 28.13 6.55
C TYR A 130 -14.69 29.24 7.26
N ILE A 131 -14.02 29.94 8.17
CA ILE A 131 -14.52 31.14 8.85
C ILE A 131 -13.65 32.31 8.40
N ASP A 132 -14.25 33.36 7.85
CA ASP A 132 -13.54 34.52 7.28
C ASP A 132 -12.43 34.15 6.29
N ASN A 133 -12.73 33.21 5.39
CA ASN A 133 -11.79 32.62 4.42
C ASN A 133 -10.57 31.92 5.03
N ARG A 134 -10.58 31.60 6.33
CA ARG A 134 -9.52 30.85 7.02
C ARG A 134 -10.01 29.46 7.41
N PRO A 135 -9.21 28.40 7.19
CA PRO A 135 -9.60 27.05 7.59
C PRO A 135 -9.50 26.91 9.11
N VAL A 136 -10.58 26.41 9.71
CA VAL A 136 -10.67 25.97 11.11
C VAL A 136 -10.86 24.46 11.11
N TYR A 137 -10.05 23.79 11.92
CA TYR A 137 -9.95 22.34 11.99
C TYR A 137 -10.61 21.83 13.25
N TYR A 138 -11.61 20.97 13.09
CA TYR A 138 -12.36 20.35 14.16
C TYR A 138 -12.11 18.85 14.19
N VAL A 139 -12.00 18.30 15.38
CA VAL A 139 -11.80 16.88 15.60
C VAL A 139 -12.79 16.43 16.66
N ASN A 140 -13.76 15.60 16.28
CA ASN A 140 -14.68 14.99 17.21
C ASN A 140 -14.25 13.54 17.52
N TYR A 141 -14.19 13.17 18.80
CA TYR A 141 -13.71 11.88 19.28
C TYR A 141 -14.52 11.40 20.49
N GLY A 142 -14.21 10.21 21.02
CA GLY A 142 -14.99 9.57 22.07
C GLY A 142 -16.19 8.78 21.53
N PRO A 143 -16.99 8.15 22.41
CA PRO A 143 -18.21 7.46 22.00
C PRO A 143 -19.15 8.44 21.32
N ASN A 144 -19.71 8.06 20.17
CA ASN A 144 -20.61 8.89 19.36
C ASN A 144 -20.06 10.27 18.92
N PHE A 145 -18.74 10.51 19.00
CA PHE A 145 -18.10 11.77 18.63
C PHE A 145 -18.55 12.98 19.49
N GLU A 146 -18.80 12.77 20.78
CA GLU A 146 -19.27 13.81 21.71
C GLU A 146 -18.20 14.85 22.10
N LEU A 147 -16.92 14.46 22.12
CA LEU A 147 -15.83 15.34 22.52
C LEU A 147 -15.29 16.10 21.31
N GLU A 148 -14.97 17.38 21.45
CA GLU A 148 -14.51 18.24 20.35
C GLU A 148 -13.19 18.93 20.64
N ILE A 149 -12.32 18.98 19.63
CA ILE A 149 -11.06 19.74 19.63
C ILE A 149 -11.01 20.66 18.43
N ILE A 150 -10.61 21.90 18.67
CA ILE A 150 -10.56 22.96 17.66
C ILE A 150 -9.12 23.48 17.50
N SER A 151 -8.71 23.67 16.25
CA SER A 151 -7.48 24.38 15.89
C SER A 151 -7.74 25.40 14.79
N ASN A 152 -7.28 26.62 15.04
CA ASN A 152 -7.23 27.70 14.05
C ASN A 152 -5.86 27.78 13.35
N HIS A 153 -4.93 26.85 13.64
CA HIS A 153 -3.55 26.92 13.15
C HIS A 153 -3.32 26.00 11.97
N SER A 154 -3.45 24.68 12.16
CA SER A 154 -3.20 23.69 11.11
C SER A 154 -3.82 22.33 11.45
N SER A 155 -3.96 21.47 10.44
CA SER A 155 -4.34 20.07 10.63
C SER A 155 -3.40 19.32 11.58
N SER A 156 -2.11 19.68 11.59
CA SER A 156 -1.10 19.04 12.45
C SER A 156 -1.19 19.51 13.90
N ASP A 157 -1.57 20.77 14.11
CA ASP A 157 -1.85 21.31 15.44
C ASP A 157 -3.09 20.66 16.04
N ALA A 158 -4.19 20.58 15.28
CA ALA A 158 -5.39 19.82 15.67
C ALA A 158 -5.08 18.38 16.07
N ALA A 159 -4.26 17.67 15.27
CA ALA A 159 -3.84 16.30 15.58
C ALA A 159 -3.01 16.20 16.86
N THR A 160 -2.17 17.19 17.13
CA THR A 160 -1.33 17.21 18.35
C THR A 160 -2.20 17.47 19.59
N LYS A 161 -3.14 18.41 19.52
CA LYS A 161 -4.13 18.65 20.58
C LYS A 161 -4.97 17.40 20.85
N THR A 162 -5.43 16.74 19.78
CA THR A 162 -6.18 15.47 19.87
C THR A 162 -5.38 14.38 20.55
N GLN A 163 -4.11 14.23 20.17
CA GLN A 163 -3.23 13.25 20.82
C GLN A 163 -3.08 13.51 22.31
N ARG A 164 -2.89 14.77 22.71
CA ARG A 164 -2.76 15.15 24.12
C ARG A 164 -4.02 14.81 24.90
N ALA A 165 -5.19 15.21 24.40
CA ALA A 165 -6.46 14.93 25.07
C ALA A 165 -6.75 13.41 25.19
N ILE A 166 -6.41 12.62 24.17
CA ILE A 166 -6.55 11.15 24.24
C ILE A 166 -5.54 10.55 25.23
N ASN A 167 -4.30 11.04 25.26
CA ASN A 167 -3.28 10.54 26.19
C ASN A 167 -3.57 10.94 27.63
N GLU A 168 -4.13 12.13 27.89
CA GLU A 168 -4.58 12.54 29.23
C GLU A 168 -5.70 11.64 29.76
N SER A 169 -6.55 11.10 28.87
CA SER A 169 -7.59 10.14 29.23
C SER A 169 -7.09 8.70 29.44
N LYS A 170 -5.84 8.39 29.07
CA LYS A 170 -5.25 7.04 29.17
C LYS A 170 -4.07 7.07 30.14
N GLU A 171 -4.08 6.23 31.17
CA GLU A 171 -2.98 6.12 32.16
C GLU A 171 -1.60 5.76 31.58
N LYS A 172 -1.50 5.47 30.26
CA LYS A 172 -0.26 5.18 29.55
C LYS A 172 -0.03 6.15 28.39
N SER A 173 1.12 6.83 28.44
CA SER A 173 1.68 7.62 27.34
C SER A 173 2.14 6.73 26.18
N GLU A 174 1.31 6.56 25.16
CA GLU A 174 1.79 6.09 23.86
C GLU A 174 2.42 7.24 23.07
N ASN A 175 3.68 7.08 22.68
CA ASN A 175 4.47 8.04 21.89
C ASN A 175 4.10 8.04 20.39
N ASN A 176 2.84 7.72 20.05
CA ASN A 176 2.38 7.65 18.68
C ASN A 176 2.00 9.04 18.17
N ARG A 177 2.83 9.62 17.29
CA ARG A 177 2.58 10.94 16.71
C ARG A 177 1.42 10.88 15.71
N MET A 178 0.30 11.53 16.02
CA MET A 178 -0.84 11.66 15.11
C MET A 178 -0.51 12.56 13.92
N SER A 179 -0.73 12.07 12.70
CA SER A 179 -0.50 12.84 11.47
C SER A 179 -1.75 13.62 11.09
N GLY A 180 -1.68 14.95 11.16
CA GLY A 180 -2.77 15.84 10.72
C GLY A 180 -3.29 15.55 9.31
N PRO A 181 -2.42 15.44 8.28
CA PRO A 181 -2.87 15.08 6.94
C PRO A 181 -3.55 13.71 6.82
N LEU A 182 -3.25 12.76 7.69
CA LEU A 182 -3.97 11.47 7.71
C LEU A 182 -5.32 11.62 8.42
N LEU A 183 -5.33 12.27 9.58
CA LEU A 183 -6.53 12.53 10.40
C LEU A 183 -7.63 13.24 9.61
N PHE A 184 -7.24 14.22 8.79
CA PHE A 184 -8.14 14.99 7.95
C PHE A 184 -8.24 14.48 6.51
N GLY A 185 -7.74 13.28 6.20
CA GLY A 185 -7.87 12.71 4.85
C GLY A 185 -7.15 13.49 3.74
N LEU A 186 -6.28 14.45 4.04
CA LEU A 186 -5.61 15.31 3.06
C LEU A 186 -4.63 14.54 2.14
N HIS A 187 -4.35 13.28 2.47
CA HIS A 187 -3.57 12.35 1.66
C HIS A 187 -4.40 11.66 0.56
N LEU A 188 -5.73 11.80 0.55
CA LEU A 188 -6.60 11.15 -0.44
C LEU A 188 -6.20 11.59 -1.85
N LYS A 189 -6.09 10.62 -2.77
CA LYS A 189 -5.69 10.85 -4.17
C LYS A 189 -6.54 11.92 -4.85
N GLN A 190 -7.83 12.01 -4.51
CA GLN A 190 -8.75 13.01 -5.05
C GLN A 190 -8.36 14.44 -4.65
N ILE A 191 -7.97 14.66 -3.39
CA ILE A 191 -7.47 15.95 -2.87
C ILE A 191 -6.10 16.28 -3.47
N GLN A 192 -5.22 15.28 -3.57
CA GLN A 192 -3.87 15.46 -4.12
C GLN A 192 -3.87 15.84 -5.61
N LYS A 193 -4.81 15.30 -6.41
CA LYS A 193 -4.97 15.64 -7.83
C LYS A 193 -5.30 17.12 -8.06
N ASN A 194 -6.04 17.73 -7.14
CA ASN A 194 -6.48 19.13 -7.23
C ASN A 194 -5.51 20.10 -6.53
N ARG A 195 -4.37 19.60 -6.04
CA ARG A 195 -3.36 20.46 -5.42
C ARG A 195 -2.70 21.32 -6.49
N PRO A 196 -2.60 22.65 -6.30
CA PRO A 196 -1.83 23.47 -7.22
C PRO A 196 -0.41 22.93 -7.28
N GLN A 197 0.02 22.54 -8.49
CA GLN A 197 1.41 22.19 -8.77
C GLN A 197 2.22 23.45 -8.55
N SER A 198 2.79 23.59 -7.36
CA SER A 198 3.70 24.67 -7.07
C SER A 198 4.94 24.47 -7.94
N ASN A 199 5.09 25.31 -8.97
CA ASN A 199 6.30 25.45 -9.78
C ASN A 199 7.45 26.09 -8.97
N TYR A 200 7.57 25.72 -7.69
CA TYR A 200 8.66 26.20 -6.86
C TYR A 200 9.93 25.47 -7.30
N ILE A 201 10.73 26.17 -8.11
CA ILE A 201 12.08 25.75 -8.45
C ILE A 201 12.88 25.80 -7.15
N ARG A 202 12.99 24.64 -6.48
CA ARG A 202 13.90 24.52 -5.34
C ARG A 202 15.32 24.48 -5.89
N PRO A 203 16.19 25.43 -5.51
CA PRO A 203 17.59 25.38 -5.93
C PRO A 203 18.19 24.05 -5.50
N LEU A 204 18.97 23.43 -6.37
CA LEU A 204 19.63 22.17 -6.06
C LEU A 204 20.65 22.42 -4.95
N LYS A 205 20.46 21.77 -3.80
CA LYS A 205 21.47 21.74 -2.74
C LYS A 205 22.81 21.22 -3.26
N GLN A 206 23.90 21.75 -2.72
CA GLN A 206 25.26 21.31 -3.03
C GLN A 206 25.44 19.83 -2.68
N PHE A 207 26.29 19.12 -3.43
CA PHE A 207 26.43 17.67 -3.28
C PHE A 207 26.88 17.25 -1.87
N ASN A 208 27.79 18.01 -1.25
CA ASN A 208 28.34 17.69 0.07
C ASN A 208 27.29 17.78 1.19
N GLU A 209 26.27 18.61 1.02
CA GLU A 209 25.17 18.82 1.97
C GLU A 209 24.04 17.77 1.85
N LEU A 210 24.16 16.85 0.90
CA LEU A 210 23.13 15.85 0.64
C LEU A 210 23.26 14.63 1.54
N SER A 211 22.13 14.10 1.97
CA SER A 211 22.06 12.75 2.54
C SER A 211 22.53 11.70 1.54
N ILE A 212 23.06 10.58 2.04
CA ILE A 212 23.53 9.45 1.21
C ILE A 212 22.42 8.93 0.28
N SER A 213 21.17 8.88 0.76
CA SER A 213 20.03 8.44 -0.05
C SER A 213 19.73 9.43 -1.18
N THR A 214 19.81 10.74 -0.92
CA THR A 214 19.65 11.77 -1.95
C THR A 214 20.80 11.73 -2.98
N LYS A 215 22.05 11.53 -2.55
CA LYS A 215 23.21 11.33 -3.44
C LYS A 215 22.96 10.16 -4.40
N LYS A 216 22.56 8.99 -3.86
CA LYS A 216 22.21 7.80 -4.66
C LYS A 216 21.02 8.04 -5.59
N ALA A 217 19.99 8.76 -5.14
CA ALA A 217 18.82 9.06 -5.95
C ALA A 217 19.15 9.97 -7.15
N ARG A 218 19.98 10.99 -6.93
CA ARG A 218 20.51 11.82 -8.02
C ARG A 218 21.31 10.96 -9.01
N ALA A 219 22.20 10.11 -8.50
CA ALA A 219 23.02 9.26 -9.37
C ALA A 219 22.20 8.30 -10.24
N ARG A 220 21.15 7.68 -9.67
CA ARG A 220 20.19 6.86 -10.41
C ARG A 220 19.43 7.65 -11.47
N THR A 221 19.11 8.92 -11.19
CA THR A 221 18.40 9.79 -12.14
C THR A 221 19.28 10.11 -13.35
N VAL A 222 20.56 10.42 -13.11
CA VAL A 222 21.56 10.62 -14.18
C VAL A 222 21.69 9.35 -15.03
N ALA A 223 21.90 8.19 -14.39
CA ALA A 223 22.03 6.92 -15.10
C ALA A 223 20.80 6.57 -15.94
N LYS A 224 19.58 6.83 -15.44
CA LYS A 224 18.34 6.61 -16.19
C LYS A 224 18.26 7.49 -17.44
N LYS A 225 18.65 8.77 -17.33
CA LYS A 225 18.66 9.69 -18.47
C LYS A 225 19.68 9.26 -19.51
N ILE A 226 20.92 8.98 -19.09
CA ILE A 226 21.98 8.50 -19.98
C ILE A 226 21.57 7.20 -20.68
N LYS A 227 20.95 6.24 -19.99
CA LYS A 227 20.46 5.01 -20.63
C LYS A 227 19.38 5.30 -21.68
N LYS A 228 18.49 6.25 -21.42
CA LYS A 228 17.46 6.67 -22.38
C LYS A 228 18.11 7.25 -23.63
N ASP A 229 19.07 8.16 -23.45
CA ASP A 229 19.77 8.83 -24.55
C ASP A 229 20.64 7.84 -25.32
N PHE A 230 21.35 6.95 -24.63
CA PHE A 230 22.10 5.83 -25.23
C PHE A 230 21.20 4.95 -26.10
N ASN A 231 20.02 4.56 -25.61
CA ASN A 231 19.10 3.73 -26.38
C ASN A 231 18.59 4.45 -27.64
N GLN A 232 18.47 5.79 -27.61
CA GLN A 232 18.09 6.57 -28.77
C GLN A 232 19.23 6.62 -29.79
N ILE A 233 20.43 6.98 -29.34
CA ILE A 233 21.64 7.04 -30.17
C ILE A 233 21.94 5.66 -30.79
N ALA A 234 21.79 4.59 -30.00
CA ALA A 234 22.04 3.23 -30.48
C ALA A 234 21.12 2.85 -31.65
N LYS A 235 19.84 3.25 -31.61
CA LYS A 235 18.89 2.99 -32.71
C LYS A 235 19.25 3.74 -34.00
N GLU A 236 19.90 4.89 -33.87
CA GLU A 236 20.30 5.73 -35.01
C GLU A 236 21.61 5.27 -35.64
N ASN A 237 22.44 4.50 -34.91
CA ASN A 237 23.81 4.17 -35.32
C ASN A 237 24.07 2.66 -35.50
N TYR A 238 23.16 1.79 -35.07
CA TYR A 238 23.31 0.33 -35.18
C TYR A 238 22.10 -0.30 -35.85
N HIS A 239 22.31 -1.44 -36.50
CA HIS A 239 21.23 -2.18 -37.13
C HIS A 239 20.30 -2.76 -36.04
N PRO A 240 18.97 -2.88 -36.26
CA PRO A 240 18.04 -3.41 -35.25
C PRO A 240 18.36 -4.82 -34.72
N ASN A 241 19.14 -5.61 -35.48
CA ASN A 241 19.58 -6.95 -35.08
C ASN A 241 20.86 -6.93 -34.23
N ASP A 242 21.57 -5.80 -34.17
CA ASP A 242 22.75 -5.64 -33.34
C ASP A 242 22.27 -5.47 -31.89
N GLN A 243 22.58 -6.43 -31.03
CA GLN A 243 22.16 -6.42 -29.62
C GLN A 243 22.96 -5.40 -28.80
N VAL A 244 22.72 -4.11 -29.04
CA VAL A 244 23.44 -3.03 -28.39
C VAL A 244 22.87 -2.76 -27.00
N THR A 245 23.71 -2.90 -25.97
CA THR A 245 23.32 -2.67 -24.58
C THR A 245 24.39 -1.90 -23.82
N LEU A 246 23.98 -0.84 -23.11
CA LEU A 246 24.82 -0.18 -22.11
C LEU A 246 24.95 -1.09 -20.88
N LYS A 247 26.18 -1.47 -20.50
CA LYS A 247 26.45 -2.39 -19.39
C LYS A 247 26.70 -1.67 -18.07
N GLU A 248 27.48 -0.59 -18.08
CA GLU A 248 27.85 0.16 -16.89
C GLU A 248 28.02 1.65 -17.18
N LEU A 249 27.94 2.47 -16.13
CA LEU A 249 28.26 3.90 -16.14
C LEU A 249 29.03 4.23 -14.85
N SER A 250 30.22 4.78 -15.03
CA SER A 250 31.06 5.28 -13.94
C SER A 250 31.34 6.76 -14.10
N TYR A 251 31.26 7.52 -13.00
CA TYR A 251 31.59 8.95 -12.97
C TYR A 251 31.80 9.41 -11.52
N THR A 252 32.39 10.59 -11.34
CA THR A 252 32.64 11.17 -10.01
C THR A 252 31.84 12.45 -9.80
N VAL A 253 31.43 12.70 -8.55
CA VAL A 253 30.89 14.00 -8.12
C VAL A 253 31.54 14.37 -6.79
N ALA A 254 32.28 15.48 -6.75
CA ALA A 254 33.04 15.93 -5.57
C ALA A 254 33.87 14.78 -4.94
N ASN A 255 34.70 14.14 -5.77
CA ASN A 255 35.55 12.99 -5.41
C ASN A 255 34.81 11.74 -4.91
N THR A 256 33.48 11.69 -4.99
CA THR A 256 32.70 10.49 -4.70
C THR A 256 32.46 9.71 -6.00
N PRO A 257 32.99 8.50 -6.16
CA PRO A 257 32.73 7.68 -7.33
C PRO A 257 31.31 7.11 -7.29
N PHE A 258 30.65 7.13 -8.44
CA PHE A 258 29.41 6.41 -8.70
C PHE A 258 29.69 5.37 -9.77
N HIS A 259 29.28 4.14 -9.49
CA HIS A 259 29.26 3.04 -10.43
C HIS A 259 27.83 2.51 -10.52
N VAL A 260 27.28 2.48 -11.73
CA VAL A 260 25.91 2.07 -12.01
C VAL A 260 25.93 1.00 -13.09
N GLU A 261 25.59 -0.22 -12.70
CA GLU A 261 25.39 -1.33 -13.62
C GLU A 261 23.98 -1.28 -14.21
N PHE A 262 23.89 -1.52 -15.52
CA PHE A 262 22.64 -1.58 -16.26
C PHE A 262 22.35 -3.00 -16.69
N GLY A 263 21.17 -3.47 -16.32
CA GLY A 263 20.70 -4.81 -16.63
C GLY A 263 19.69 -5.24 -15.59
N SER A 264 19.02 -6.36 -15.84
CA SER A 264 18.35 -7.07 -14.77
C SER A 264 19.43 -7.45 -13.76
N GLN A 265 19.26 -7.08 -12.47
CA GLN A 265 20.04 -7.76 -11.43
C GLN A 265 19.89 -9.25 -11.71
N ASN A 266 21.00 -9.97 -11.88
CA ASN A 266 20.90 -11.41 -12.01
C ASN A 266 20.46 -11.92 -10.65
N ILE A 267 19.14 -11.99 -10.46
CA ILE A 267 18.49 -12.35 -9.19
C ILE A 267 19.04 -13.70 -8.73
N ILE A 268 19.36 -14.59 -9.66
CA ILE A 268 20.00 -15.89 -9.38
C ILE A 268 21.40 -15.69 -8.79
N LYS A 269 22.26 -14.88 -9.43
CA LYS A 269 23.62 -14.60 -8.93
C LYS A 269 23.60 -13.89 -7.57
N LYS A 270 22.67 -12.94 -7.40
CA LYS A 270 22.45 -12.23 -6.13
C LYS A 270 21.98 -13.17 -5.02
N ASN A 271 20.96 -14.00 -5.29
CA ASN A 271 20.47 -14.98 -4.34
C ASN A 271 21.57 -15.98 -3.97
N LYS A 272 22.35 -16.47 -4.95
CA LYS A 272 23.51 -17.34 -4.67
C LYS A 272 24.53 -16.68 -3.74
N TYR A 273 24.83 -15.40 -3.97
CA TYR A 273 25.75 -14.64 -3.13
C TYR A 273 25.21 -14.48 -1.70
N GLU A 274 23.95 -14.06 -1.55
CA GLU A 274 23.33 -13.89 -0.25
C GLU A 274 23.18 -15.23 0.49
N SER A 275 22.85 -16.33 -0.20
CA SER A 275 22.84 -17.68 0.37
C SER A 275 24.22 -18.14 0.85
N ALA A 276 25.30 -17.81 0.12
CA ALA A 276 26.66 -18.12 0.55
C ALA A 276 27.02 -17.34 1.83
N ILE A 277 26.57 -16.09 1.96
CA ILE A 277 26.77 -15.29 3.17
C ILE A 277 26.00 -15.89 4.36
N VAL A 278 24.74 -16.32 4.17
CA VAL A 278 23.99 -17.05 5.21
C VAL A 278 24.76 -18.29 5.66
N GLN A 279 25.26 -19.10 4.71
CA GLN A 279 26.04 -20.30 5.02
C GLN A 279 27.31 -19.99 5.83
N ILE A 280 28.02 -18.90 5.50
CA ILE A 280 29.21 -18.46 6.26
C ILE A 280 28.83 -18.06 7.68
N ILE A 281 27.75 -17.29 7.83
CA ILE A 281 27.27 -16.83 9.14
C ILE A 281 26.89 -18.02 10.01
N ASP A 282 26.13 -18.98 9.47
CA ASP A 282 25.67 -20.17 10.20
C ASP A 282 26.84 -21.09 10.57
N LYS A 283 27.74 -21.37 9.60
CA LYS A 283 28.88 -22.27 9.80
C LYS A 283 29.90 -21.72 10.79
N HIS A 284 30.10 -20.40 10.79
CA HIS A 284 31.10 -19.74 11.64
C HIS A 284 30.49 -19.01 12.84
N GLN A 285 29.18 -19.17 13.08
CA GLN A 285 28.45 -18.60 14.22
C GLN A 285 28.67 -17.09 14.38
N ILE A 286 28.68 -16.35 13.27
CA ILE A 286 28.91 -14.90 13.28
C ILE A 286 27.70 -14.22 13.91
N SER A 287 27.93 -13.43 14.97
CA SER A 287 26.85 -12.69 15.62
C SER A 287 26.22 -11.67 14.66
N ARG A 288 24.91 -11.45 14.82
CA ARG A 288 24.17 -10.47 14.01
C ARG A 288 24.79 -9.08 14.07
N ASP A 289 25.19 -8.64 15.26
CA ASP A 289 25.79 -7.32 15.45
C ASP A 289 27.22 -7.25 14.87
N GLY A 290 27.99 -8.35 14.95
CA GLY A 290 29.28 -8.47 14.28
C GLY A 290 29.17 -8.35 12.76
N PHE A 291 28.20 -9.07 12.15
CA PHE A 291 27.95 -8.96 10.70
C PHE A 291 27.45 -7.57 10.30
N ARG A 292 26.61 -6.93 11.12
CA ARG A 292 26.17 -5.54 10.90
C ARG A 292 27.34 -4.56 10.88
N ALA A 293 28.27 -4.68 11.83
CA ALA A 293 29.47 -3.85 11.86
C ALA A 293 30.33 -4.05 10.59
N LEU A 294 30.54 -5.30 10.17
CA LEU A 294 31.31 -5.63 8.97
C LEU A 294 30.66 -5.08 7.68
N SER A 295 29.34 -5.27 7.52
CA SER A 295 28.59 -4.78 6.35
C SER A 295 28.39 -3.26 6.32
N ALA A 296 28.64 -2.57 7.43
CA ALA A 296 28.70 -1.12 7.47
C ALA A 296 29.98 -0.59 6.80
N ILE A 297 31.10 -1.30 6.95
CA ILE A 297 32.43 -0.92 6.46
C ILE A 297 32.65 -1.41 5.02
N GLN A 298 32.16 -2.60 4.68
CA GLN A 298 32.33 -3.23 3.36
C GLN A 298 31.10 -2.99 2.46
N PRO A 299 31.18 -2.11 1.45
CA PRO A 299 30.01 -1.74 0.62
C PRO A 299 29.46 -2.89 -0.24
N ASN A 300 30.31 -3.88 -0.52
CA ASN A 300 29.99 -5.02 -1.39
C ASN A 300 29.26 -6.15 -0.67
N LEU A 301 29.24 -6.14 0.68
CA LEU A 301 28.48 -7.12 1.45
C LEU A 301 26.98 -6.83 1.42
N PRO A 302 26.13 -7.87 1.47
CA PRO A 302 24.70 -7.67 1.61
C PRO A 302 24.41 -7.04 2.98
N ARG A 303 23.35 -6.23 3.03
CA ARG A 303 22.89 -5.65 4.30
C ARG A 303 22.24 -6.74 5.15
N ASP A 304 22.25 -6.53 6.46
CA ASP A 304 21.72 -7.46 7.46
C ASP A 304 20.29 -7.92 7.16
N TYR A 305 19.42 -7.02 6.70
CA TYR A 305 18.05 -7.37 6.31
C TYR A 305 18.01 -8.32 5.10
N ALA A 306 18.88 -8.15 4.12
CA ALA A 306 18.89 -9.00 2.92
C ALA A 306 19.35 -10.43 3.26
N VAL A 307 20.33 -10.55 4.15
CA VAL A 307 20.76 -11.84 4.71
C VAL A 307 19.64 -12.48 5.52
N SER A 308 18.95 -11.71 6.36
CA SER A 308 17.81 -12.19 7.15
C SER A 308 16.67 -12.69 6.28
N ASP A 309 16.32 -11.95 5.22
CA ASP A 309 15.26 -12.34 4.29
C ASP A 309 15.60 -13.67 3.60
N GLN A 310 16.86 -13.83 3.17
CA GLN A 310 17.32 -15.08 2.55
C GLN A 310 17.36 -16.24 3.55
N HIS A 311 17.74 -15.99 4.80
CA HIS A 311 17.63 -16.99 5.86
C HIS A 311 16.17 -17.44 6.01
N THR A 312 15.20 -16.52 6.08
CA THR A 312 13.77 -16.87 6.11
C THR A 312 13.34 -17.69 4.90
N ILE A 313 13.75 -17.32 3.69
CA ILE A 313 13.43 -18.07 2.46
C ILE A 313 14.01 -19.49 2.54
N LEU A 314 15.26 -19.65 2.98
CA LEU A 314 15.89 -20.95 3.16
C LEU A 314 15.18 -21.78 4.22
N THR A 315 14.82 -21.19 5.36
CA THR A 315 14.03 -21.86 6.40
C THR A 315 12.67 -22.31 5.88
N SER A 316 11.94 -21.48 5.13
CA SER A 316 10.66 -21.86 4.53
C SER A 316 10.80 -22.99 3.50
N LYS A 317 11.88 -22.99 2.71
CA LYS A 317 12.18 -24.11 1.80
C LYS A 317 12.49 -25.37 2.59
N MET A 318 13.33 -25.27 3.61
CA MET A 318 13.69 -26.40 4.47
C MET A 318 12.47 -26.99 5.19
N ALA A 319 11.53 -26.17 5.63
CA ALA A 319 10.29 -26.63 6.25
C ALA A 319 9.44 -27.52 5.32
N ASN A 320 9.57 -27.38 4.00
CA ASN A 320 8.91 -28.28 3.03
C ASN A 320 9.64 -29.64 2.89
N TYR A 321 10.95 -29.69 3.16
CA TYR A 321 11.74 -30.92 3.07
C TYR A 321 11.83 -31.65 4.40
N ILE A 322 11.82 -30.90 5.50
CA ILE A 322 11.90 -31.36 6.88
C ILE A 322 10.77 -30.65 7.61
N PRO A 323 9.53 -31.18 7.58
CA PRO A 323 8.42 -30.59 8.30
C PRO A 323 8.76 -30.58 9.79
N ILE A 324 8.87 -29.37 10.35
CA ILE A 324 9.06 -29.19 11.79
C ILE A 324 7.67 -29.11 12.40
N GLU A 325 7.20 -30.20 12.98
CA GLU A 325 5.98 -30.20 13.77
C GLU A 325 6.24 -29.50 15.11
N THR A 326 5.53 -28.39 15.34
CA THR A 326 5.59 -27.68 16.61
C THR A 326 4.53 -28.26 17.53
N PHE A 327 4.95 -29.14 18.43
CA PHE A 327 4.07 -29.69 19.45
C PHE A 327 3.88 -28.69 20.59
N ASN A 328 2.64 -28.24 20.78
CA ASN A 328 2.25 -27.50 21.96
C ASN A 328 1.97 -28.49 23.10
N LEU A 329 2.89 -28.58 24.07
CA LEU A 329 2.81 -29.48 25.22
C LEU A 329 1.61 -29.22 26.15
N TYR A 330 0.85 -28.13 25.95
CA TYR A 330 -0.26 -27.73 26.81
C TYR A 330 -1.66 -28.03 26.25
N ASN A 331 -1.79 -28.66 25.07
CA ASN A 331 -3.07 -29.18 24.60
C ASN A 331 -3.25 -30.64 25.07
N GLN A 332 -4.06 -30.85 26.10
CA GLN A 332 -4.35 -32.18 26.67
C GLN A 332 -5.17 -33.09 25.72
N ASP A 333 -5.75 -32.56 24.64
CA ASP A 333 -6.70 -33.29 23.80
C ASP A 333 -6.07 -34.22 22.76
N ASN A 334 -4.75 -34.17 22.54
CA ASN A 334 -4.07 -35.06 21.57
C ASN A 334 -3.29 -36.23 22.20
N LEU A 335 -3.36 -36.40 23.52
CA LEU A 335 -2.67 -37.51 24.21
C LEU A 335 -3.39 -38.87 24.10
N LEU A 336 -4.60 -38.89 23.54
CA LEU A 336 -5.46 -40.09 23.51
C LEU A 336 -5.57 -40.77 22.13
N LEU A 337 -4.95 -40.23 21.07
CA LEU A 337 -5.18 -40.72 19.70
C LEU A 337 -4.00 -41.40 19.00
N ASN A 338 -2.81 -41.46 19.61
CA ASN A 338 -1.67 -42.16 19.02
C ASN A 338 -1.32 -43.42 19.80
N GLU A 339 -1.75 -44.58 19.29
CA GLU A 339 -1.39 -45.91 19.82
C GLU A 339 0.13 -46.16 19.84
N GLU A 340 0.90 -45.46 19.00
CA GLU A 340 2.37 -45.54 18.99
C GLU A 340 3.04 -45.08 20.31
N PHE A 341 2.41 -44.18 21.08
CA PHE A 341 2.96 -43.71 22.35
C PHE A 341 2.81 -44.70 23.52
N GLN A 342 1.90 -45.68 23.42
CA GLN A 342 1.72 -46.70 24.46
C GLN A 342 2.81 -47.79 24.43
N LEU A 343 3.48 -47.98 23.28
CA LEU A 343 4.55 -48.97 23.17
C LEU A 343 5.81 -48.57 23.95
N VAL A 344 6.09 -47.26 24.05
CA VAL A 344 7.31 -46.73 24.69
C VAL A 344 7.26 -46.81 26.22
N LYS A 345 6.07 -46.78 26.84
CA LYS A 345 5.95 -46.85 28.31
C LYS A 345 6.22 -48.24 28.90
N LYS A 346 6.26 -49.32 28.11
CA LYS A 346 6.42 -50.69 28.64
C LYS A 346 7.88 -51.15 28.81
N VAL A 347 8.86 -50.38 28.33
CA VAL A 347 10.28 -50.79 28.33
C VAL A 347 11.08 -50.22 29.52
N ALA A 348 10.58 -49.19 30.22
CA ALA A 348 11.31 -48.51 31.29
C ALA A 348 10.88 -48.91 32.73
N ARG A 349 10.64 -50.20 32.98
CA ARG A 349 10.64 -50.77 34.34
C ARG A 349 11.54 -52.01 34.36
N ARG A 350 12.83 -51.78 34.58
CA ARG A 350 13.76 -52.65 35.29
C ARG A 350 15.00 -51.87 35.69
#